data_AF-A0A965BDF4-F1
#
_entry.id   AF-A0A965BDF4-F1
#
_cell.length_a   1.000
_cell.length_b   1.000
_cell.length_c   1.000
_cell.angle_alpha   90.00
_cell.angle_beta   90.00
_cell.angle_gamma   90.00
#
_symmetry.space_group_name_H-M   'P 1'
#
loop_
_entity.id
_entity.type
_entity.pdbx_description
1 polymer ?
#
loop_
_entity_poly.entity_id
_entity_poly.type
_entity_poly.pdbx_seq_one_letter_code
_entity_poly.pdbx_strand_id
1 'polypeptide(L)'
;MPPRRGLGRGLDALIASTPEPTTTIRTLEPHDDLVPDGTPFEVDIDRIEANPRQPRQVFDEVAMADLADSIRVHGVLQPLLVSPVPNAGGGLPRYQLIAGERRWQA
;
A
#
# COMPACT_ATOMS: atom_id res chain seq x y z
N MET A 1 -21.75 -11.07 -50.96
CA MET A 1 -21.60 -10.77 -49.52
C MET A 1 -20.10 -10.72 -49.21
N PRO A 2 -19.52 -9.60 -48.79
CA PRO A 2 -18.07 -9.48 -48.62
C PRO A 2 -17.59 -10.15 -47.31
N PRO A 3 -16.31 -10.59 -47.23
CA PRO A 3 -15.81 -11.44 -46.14
C PRO A 3 -15.47 -10.66 -44.86
N ARG A 4 -15.57 -11.36 -43.72
CA ARG A 4 -15.33 -10.83 -42.37
C ARG A 4 -13.82 -10.63 -42.13
N ARG A 5 -13.42 -9.38 -41.92
CA ARG A 5 -12.06 -8.95 -41.59
C ARG A 5 -11.70 -9.47 -40.19
N GLY A 6 -10.60 -10.21 -40.07
CA GLY A 6 -10.11 -10.72 -38.78
C GLY A 6 -9.87 -9.59 -37.78
N LEU A 7 -9.89 -9.93 -36.49
CA LEU A 7 -9.60 -9.07 -35.34
C LEU A 7 -8.15 -8.56 -35.39
N GLY A 8 -7.88 -7.68 -36.34
CA GLY A 8 -6.64 -6.94 -36.46
C GLY A 8 -6.76 -5.63 -35.70
N ARG A 9 -5.74 -5.36 -34.87
CA ARG A 9 -5.45 -4.08 -34.18
C ARG A 9 -6.32 -3.83 -32.94
N GLY A 10 -5.96 -4.40 -31.78
CA GLY A 10 -6.65 -3.95 -30.56
C GLY A 10 -6.20 -4.43 -29.20
N LEU A 11 -5.33 -5.45 -29.06
CA LEU A 11 -4.86 -5.84 -27.73
C LEU A 11 -3.70 -4.95 -27.24
N ASP A 12 -2.78 -4.57 -28.13
CA ASP A 12 -1.71 -3.60 -27.83
C ASP A 12 -2.21 -2.18 -27.54
N ALA A 13 -3.46 -1.85 -27.89
CA ALA A 13 -4.07 -0.55 -27.56
C ALA A 13 -4.65 -0.51 -26.13
N LEU A 14 -4.88 -1.67 -25.51
CA LEU A 14 -5.41 -1.78 -24.15
C LEU A 14 -4.32 -1.94 -23.10
N ILE A 15 -3.12 -2.36 -23.49
CA ILE A 15 -1.95 -2.42 -22.61
C ILE A 15 -1.29 -1.04 -22.67
N ALA A 16 -1.96 -0.03 -22.13
CA ALA A 16 -1.30 1.21 -21.76
C ALA A 16 -0.10 0.82 -20.90
N SER A 17 1.11 1.10 -21.40
CA SER A 17 2.36 0.80 -20.72
C SER A 17 2.24 1.28 -19.28
N THR A 18 2.24 0.32 -18.37
CA THR A 18 2.21 0.59 -16.93
C THR A 18 3.41 1.49 -16.66
N PRO A 19 3.22 2.73 -16.20
CA PRO A 19 4.37 3.50 -15.74
C PRO A 19 5.03 2.67 -14.65
N GLU A 20 6.31 2.38 -14.83
CA GLU A 20 7.18 1.84 -13.78
C GLU A 20 6.87 2.65 -12.51
N PRO A 21 6.49 2.01 -11.38
CA PRO A 21 6.22 2.74 -10.15
C PRO A 21 7.55 3.33 -9.66
N THR A 22 7.87 4.53 -10.13
CA THR A 22 8.82 5.39 -9.46
C THR A 22 8.14 5.85 -8.17
N THR A 23 8.25 5.02 -7.14
CA THR A 23 7.86 5.34 -5.78
C THR A 23 8.79 6.45 -5.28
N THR A 24 8.48 7.69 -5.64
CA THR A 24 9.05 8.86 -4.97
C THR A 24 8.32 9.00 -3.65
N ILE A 25 8.97 8.58 -2.57
CA ILE A 25 8.45 8.75 -1.22
C ILE A 25 8.60 10.22 -0.82
N ARG A 26 7.51 10.84 -0.40
CA ARG A 26 7.50 12.16 0.26
C ARG A 26 7.39 11.96 1.77
N THR A 27 8.28 12.60 2.52
CA THR A 27 8.12 12.77 3.96
C THR A 27 7.00 13.78 4.21
N LEU A 28 5.98 13.41 4.97
CA LEU A 28 4.87 14.31 5.31
C LEU A 28 5.11 14.92 6.69
N GLU A 29 4.93 16.23 6.78
CA GLU A 29 4.82 16.91 8.06
C GLU A 29 3.44 16.65 8.69
N PRO A 30 3.32 16.67 10.03
CA PRO A 30 2.11 16.27 10.77
C PRO A 30 0.84 17.10 10.50
N HIS A 31 0.86 18.06 9.57
CA HIS A 31 -0.24 18.95 9.21
C HIS A 31 -0.66 18.83 7.73
N ASP A 32 -0.15 17.85 6.98
CA ASP A 32 -0.54 17.64 5.58
C ASP A 32 -1.84 16.81 5.54
N ASP A 33 -2.98 17.49 5.74
CA ASP A 33 -4.33 16.92 5.65
C ASP A 33 -4.69 16.44 4.23
N LEU A 34 -3.79 16.62 3.25
CA LEU A 34 -4.05 16.45 1.82
C LEU A 34 -2.99 15.55 1.16
N VAL A 35 -2.89 14.31 1.61
CA VAL A 35 -2.27 13.26 0.79
C VAL A 35 -3.26 12.90 -0.32
N PRO A 36 -2.98 13.14 -1.61
CA PRO A 36 -3.84 12.65 -2.67
C PRO A 36 -3.96 11.12 -2.58
N ASP A 37 -5.18 10.62 -2.69
CA ASP A 37 -5.49 9.18 -2.70
C ASP A 37 -4.49 8.41 -3.57
N GLY A 38 -3.72 7.52 -2.94
CA GLY A 38 -2.78 6.64 -3.63
C GLY A 38 -1.33 7.12 -3.73
N THR A 39 -0.96 8.28 -3.18
CA THR A 39 0.46 8.68 -3.08
C THR A 39 1.13 8.06 -1.84
N PRO A 40 2.25 7.32 -1.99
CA PRO A 40 2.99 6.78 -0.84
C PRO A 40 3.65 7.89 -0.01
N PHE A 41 3.62 7.73 1.31
CA PHE A 41 4.24 8.64 2.26
C PHE A 41 4.87 7.91 3.45
N GLU A 42 5.76 8.60 4.16
CA GLU A 42 6.35 8.12 5.41
C GLU A 42 5.48 8.52 6.61
N VAL A 43 5.29 7.59 7.54
CA VAL A 43 4.55 7.78 8.78
C VAL A 43 5.25 7.05 9.91
N ASP A 44 5.26 7.65 11.10
CA ASP A 44 5.74 6.98 12.32
C ASP A 44 4.90 5.72 12.59
N ILE A 45 5.57 4.60 12.88
CA ILE A 45 4.93 3.31 13.17
C ILE A 45 3.98 3.44 14.38
N ASP A 46 4.34 4.27 15.37
CA ASP A 46 3.56 4.53 16.58
C ASP A 46 2.22 5.25 16.31
N ARG A 47 2.02 5.78 15.09
CA ARG A 47 0.77 6.42 14.67
C ARG A 47 -0.17 5.47 13.92
N ILE A 48 0.26 4.23 13.65
CA ILE A 48 -0.53 3.21 12.96
C ILE A 48 -1.17 2.27 13.99
N GLU A 49 -2.49 2.14 13.94
CA GLU A 49 -3.26 1.18 14.73
C GLU A 49 -3.73 0.02 13.85
N ALA A 50 -3.57 -1.21 14.34
CA ALA A 50 -4.12 -2.39 13.67
C ALA A 50 -5.65 -2.36 13.67
N ASN A 51 -6.26 -2.93 12.63
CA ASN A 51 -7.71 -3.11 12.61
C ASN A 51 -8.08 -4.38 13.40
N PRO A 52 -8.89 -4.28 14.49
CA PRO A 52 -9.26 -5.45 15.28
C PRO A 52 -10.18 -6.44 14.54
N ARG A 53 -10.74 -6.07 13.38
CA ARG A 53 -11.66 -6.90 12.59
C ARG A 53 -10.99 -7.61 11.42
N GLN A 54 -9.69 -7.87 11.53
CA GLN A 54 -8.93 -8.52 10.45
C GLN A 54 -9.33 -9.99 10.30
N PRO A 55 -9.68 -10.44 9.08
CA PRO A 55 -10.15 -11.81 8.85
C PRO A 55 -9.04 -12.85 8.98
N ARG A 56 -7.78 -12.46 8.78
CA ARG A 56 -6.62 -13.36 8.90
C ARG A 56 -5.86 -13.04 10.19
N GLN A 57 -6.05 -13.88 11.20
CA GLN A 57 -5.39 -13.73 12.51
C GLN A 57 -4.22 -14.70 12.72
N VAL A 58 -4.11 -15.75 11.90
CA VAL A 58 -3.06 -16.76 12.01
C VAL A 58 -2.03 -16.51 10.91
N PHE A 59 -0.78 -16.32 11.33
CA PHE A 59 0.38 -16.21 10.45
C PHE A 59 1.35 -17.34 10.76
N ASP A 60 2.01 -17.83 9.72
CA ASP A 60 3.12 -18.77 9.87
C ASP A 60 4.36 -18.00 10.34
N GLU A 61 4.92 -18.39 11.48
CA GLU A 61 6.05 -17.70 12.12
C GLU A 61 7.31 -17.73 11.25
N VAL A 62 7.56 -18.84 10.54
CA VAL A 62 8.73 -18.99 9.66
C VAL A 62 8.59 -18.04 8.48
N ALA A 63 7.40 -17.98 7.87
CA ALA A 63 7.12 -17.07 6.77
C ALA A 63 7.06 -15.59 7.21
N MET A 64 6.89 -15.30 8.50
CA MET A 64 6.96 -13.96 9.05
C MET A 64 8.43 -13.54 9.24
N ALA A 65 9.26 -14.42 9.81
CA ALA A 65 10.70 -14.18 9.95
C ALA A 65 11.40 -13.95 8.61
N ASP A 66 11.09 -14.74 7.58
CA ASP A 66 11.65 -14.57 6.24
C ASP A 66 11.24 -13.22 5.61
N LEU A 67 9.99 -12.78 5.86
CA LEU A 67 9.53 -11.47 5.42
C LEU A 67 10.26 -10.33 6.16
N ALA A 68 10.50 -10.49 7.47
CA ALA A 68 11.24 -9.54 8.28
C ALA A 68 12.69 -9.38 7.79
N ASP A 69 13.36 -10.48 7.50
CA ASP A 69 14.72 -10.46 6.92
C ASP A 69 14.73 -9.81 5.53
N SER A 70 13.74 -10.12 4.69
CA SER A 70 13.58 -9.47 3.38
C SER A 70 13.38 -7.95 3.51
N ILE A 71 12.54 -7.51 4.45
CA ILE A 71 12.30 -6.08 4.72
C ILE A 71 13.56 -5.40 5.27
N ARG A 72 14.37 -6.06 6.11
CA ARG A 72 15.65 -5.50 6.58
C ARG A 72 16.64 -5.27 5.45
N VAL A 73 16.71 -6.17 4.47
CA VAL A 73 17.67 -6.09 3.37
C VAL A 73 17.22 -5.14 2.27
N HIS A 74 15.94 -5.17 1.91
CA HIS A 74 15.41 -4.47 0.74
C HIS A 74 14.50 -3.27 1.08
N GLY A 75 14.16 -3.09 2.35
CA GLY A 75 13.12 -2.17 2.77
C GLY A 75 11.71 -2.68 2.44
N VAL A 76 10.72 -1.85 2.74
CA VAL A 76 9.31 -2.16 2.44
C VAL A 76 9.04 -1.86 0.96
N LEU A 77 9.09 -2.90 0.13
CA LEU A 77 8.89 -2.78 -1.32
C LEU A 77 7.46 -2.35 -1.72
N GLN A 78 6.47 -2.76 -0.94
CA GLN A 78 5.07 -2.43 -1.19
C GLN A 78 4.49 -1.66 0.00
N PRO A 79 4.08 -0.40 -0.21
CA PRO A 79 3.50 0.43 0.84
C PRO A 79 2.32 -0.22 1.54
N LEU A 80 2.11 0.18 2.80
CA LEU A 80 0.96 -0.23 3.59
C LEU A 80 -0.23 0.67 3.25
N LEU A 81 -1.43 0.10 3.25
CA LEU A 81 -2.65 0.88 3.04
C LEU A 81 -3.22 1.26 4.39
N VAL A 82 -3.36 2.56 4.62
CA VAL A 82 -3.90 3.12 5.85
C VAL A 82 -5.07 4.07 5.56
N SER A 83 -5.95 4.22 6.54
CA SER A 83 -7.02 5.22 6.53
C SER A 83 -6.81 6.18 7.71
N PRO A 84 -6.96 7.51 7.52
CA PRO A 84 -6.94 8.44 8.64
C PRO A 84 -8.10 8.15 9.61
N VAL A 85 -7.86 8.31 10.92
CA VAL A 85 -8.89 8.16 11.95
C VAL A 85 -9.43 9.56 12.31
N PRO A 86 -10.66 9.91 11.90
CA PRO A 86 -11.27 11.17 12.29
C PRO A 86 -11.55 11.11 13.81
N ASN A 87 -11.01 12.06 14.57
CA ASN A 87 -11.13 12.20 16.02
C ASN A 87 -10.11 11.43 16.88
N ALA A 88 -8.83 11.41 16.49
CA ALA A 88 -7.74 11.18 17.43
C ALA A 88 -7.66 12.35 18.45
N GLY A 89 -8.55 12.36 19.45
CA GLY A 89 -8.81 13.48 20.35
C GLY A 89 -7.55 14.28 20.75
N GLY A 90 -7.50 15.55 20.32
CA GLY A 90 -6.51 16.55 20.74
C GLY A 90 -5.02 16.23 20.47
N GLY A 91 -4.71 15.13 19.77
CA GLY A 91 -3.34 14.64 19.55
C GLY A 91 -2.94 14.60 18.07
N LEU A 92 -1.76 14.04 17.81
CA LEU A 92 -1.24 13.82 16.45
C LEU A 92 -2.19 12.93 15.61
N PRO A 93 -2.26 13.12 14.28
CA PRO A 93 -3.11 12.32 13.40
C PRO A 93 -2.74 10.83 13.50
N ARG A 94 -3.75 9.98 13.72
CA ARG A 94 -3.61 8.52 13.77
C ARG A 94 -4.17 7.87 12.51
N TYR A 95 -3.58 6.75 12.14
CA TYR A 95 -3.90 5.99 10.95
C TYR A 95 -4.32 4.59 11.34
N GLN A 96 -5.38 4.07 10.72
CA GLN A 96 -5.79 2.68 10.88
C GLN A 96 -5.28 1.85 9.70
N LEU A 97 -4.66 0.71 9.99
CA LEU A 97 -4.16 -0.21 8.99
C LEU A 97 -5.32 -0.93 8.29
N ILE A 98 -5.42 -0.74 6.98
CA ILE A 98 -6.42 -1.39 6.11
C ILE A 98 -5.85 -2.67 5.50
N ALA A 99 -4.61 -2.61 5.00
CA ALA A 99 -3.93 -3.75 4.39
C ALA A 99 -2.41 -3.70 4.61
N GLY A 100 -1.79 -4.88 4.65
CA GLY A 100 -0.35 -5.01 4.82
C GLY A 100 0.10 -5.42 6.23
N GLU A 101 -0.79 -6.01 7.05
CA GLU A 101 -0.48 -6.43 8.43
C GLU A 101 0.81 -7.23 8.58
N ARG A 102 1.09 -8.16 7.67
CA ARG A 102 2.32 -8.95 7.71
C ARG A 102 3.59 -8.11 7.57
N ARG A 103 3.53 -7.01 6.81
CA ARG A 103 4.67 -6.09 6.64
C ARG A 103 4.80 -5.13 7.81
N TRP A 104 3.69 -4.82 8.48
CA TRP A 104 3.69 -4.00 9.68
C TRP A 104 4.24 -4.78 10.89
N GLN A 105 4.00 -6.09 10.95
CA GLN A 105 4.45 -6.96 12.05
C GLN A 105 5.87 -7.50 11.91
N ALA A 106 6.46 -7.43 10.71
CA ALA A 106 7.75 -8.04 10.37
C ALA A 106 8.93 -7.09 10.61
#